data_AF-A0A1P8Q5V0-F1
#
_entry.id   AF-A0A1P8Q5V0-F1
#
_cell.length_a   1.000
_cell.length_b   1.000
_cell.length_c   1.000
_cell.angle_alpha   90.00
_cell.angle_beta   90.00
_cell.angle_gamma   90.00
#
_symmetry.space_group_name_H-M   'P 1'
#
loop_
_entity.id
_entity.type
_entity.pdbx_description
1 polymer ?
#
loop_
_entity_poly.entity_id
_entity_poly.type
_entity_poly.pdbx_seq_one_letter_code
_entity_poly.pdbx_strand_id
1 'polypeptide(L)'
;MNQRHRLAYQAIKEVSQNKHGAITLLLGIVGVSRQSYNKFFNRKQTSREAQDELLKERITYWYELNTKSIGAGTILTNLKRNPQVTCKVTIKQVKRLMRELYIRCQVRIKKCDHEKQSEIYLQVK
;
A
#
# COMPACT_ATOMS: atom_id res chain seq x y z
N MET A 1 11.88 -4.36 10.96
CA MET A 1 12.60 -5.31 10.08
C MET A 1 13.01 -4.56 8.82
N ASN A 2 14.28 -4.67 8.42
CA ASN A 2 14.82 -3.96 7.27
C ASN A 2 14.11 -4.41 5.96
N GLN A 3 13.87 -3.48 5.03
CA GLN A 3 13.29 -3.76 3.72
C GLN A 3 14.10 -4.81 2.95
N ARG A 4 15.43 -4.80 3.10
CA ARG A 4 16.33 -5.80 2.49
C ARG A 4 16.00 -7.24 2.90
N HIS A 5 15.72 -7.47 4.19
CA HIS A 5 15.38 -8.82 4.68
C HIS A 5 13.99 -9.27 4.18
N ARG A 6 13.04 -8.35 3.99
CA ARG A 6 11.72 -8.70 3.43
C ARG A 6 11.85 -9.23 2.00
N LEU A 7 12.60 -8.52 1.17
CA LEU A 7 12.85 -8.93 -0.22
C LEU A 7 13.62 -10.25 -0.28
N ALA A 8 14.66 -10.41 0.55
CA ALA A 8 15.41 -11.65 0.62
C ALA A 8 14.51 -12.84 1.02
N TYR A 9 13.63 -12.69 2.01
CA TYR A 9 12.73 -13.77 2.41
C TYR A 9 11.74 -14.14 1.30
N GLN A 10 11.19 -13.15 0.57
CA GLN A 10 10.32 -13.40 -0.57
C GLN A 10 11.06 -14.16 -1.67
N ALA A 11 12.25 -13.70 -2.06
CA ALA A 11 13.08 -14.38 -3.06
C ALA A 11 13.44 -15.81 -2.64
N ILE A 12 13.81 -16.03 -1.37
CA ILE A 12 14.08 -17.37 -0.84
C ILE A 12 12.84 -18.26 -0.94
N LYS A 13 11.67 -17.75 -0.57
CA LYS A 13 10.42 -18.50 -0.65
C LYS A 13 10.11 -18.92 -2.08
N GLU A 14 10.36 -18.06 -3.07
CA GLU A 14 10.12 -18.34 -4.49
C GLU A 14 11.14 -19.33 -5.06
N VAL A 15 12.44 -19.10 -4.83
CA VAL A 15 13.52 -19.93 -5.38
C VAL A 15 13.54 -21.35 -4.78
N SER A 16 13.09 -21.51 -3.54
CA SER A 16 13.07 -22.79 -2.84
C SER A 16 11.79 -23.60 -3.02
N GLN A 17 10.83 -23.12 -3.83
CA GLN A 17 9.62 -23.89 -4.13
C GLN A 17 10.00 -25.27 -4.68
N ASN A 18 9.39 -26.32 -4.14
CA ASN A 18 9.60 -27.72 -4.50
C ASN A 18 11.04 -28.26 -4.28
N LYS A 19 11.90 -27.52 -3.57
CA LYS A 19 13.27 -27.95 -3.22
C LYS A 19 13.42 -28.12 -1.71
N HIS A 20 13.32 -29.36 -1.25
CA HIS A 20 13.52 -29.70 0.16
C HIS A 20 14.93 -29.28 0.62
N GLY A 21 15.03 -28.59 1.76
CA GLY A 21 16.31 -28.16 2.36
C GLY A 21 16.89 -26.83 1.84
N ALA A 22 16.49 -26.36 0.66
CA ALA A 22 17.03 -25.14 0.05
C ALA A 22 16.83 -23.88 0.91
N ILE A 23 15.71 -23.79 1.64
CA ILE A 23 15.41 -22.66 2.55
C ILE A 23 16.51 -22.50 3.60
N THR A 24 16.91 -23.58 4.27
CA THR A 24 17.90 -23.49 5.36
C THR A 24 19.27 -23.06 4.84
N LEU A 25 19.67 -23.58 3.68
CA LEU A 25 20.93 -23.23 3.03
C LEU A 25 20.96 -21.75 2.62
N LEU A 26 19.90 -21.29 1.94
CA LEU A 26 19.80 -19.89 1.50
C LEU A 26 19.73 -18.91 2.68
N LEU A 27 19.03 -19.28 3.76
CA LEU A 27 19.01 -18.46 4.98
C LEU A 27 20.38 -18.37 5.66
N GLY A 28 21.16 -19.46 5.63
CA GLY A 28 22.55 -19.46 6.08
C GLY A 28 23.41 -18.48 5.29
N ILE A 29 23.28 -18.45 3.95
CA ILE A 29 24.01 -17.53 3.08
C ILE A 29 23.63 -16.06 3.35
N VAL A 30 22.35 -15.77 3.56
CA VAL A 30 21.88 -14.41 3.86
C VAL A 30 22.19 -13.99 5.31
N GLY A 31 22.59 -14.93 6.17
CA GLY A 31 22.94 -14.66 7.57
C GLY A 31 21.72 -14.41 8.46
N VAL A 32 20.59 -15.06 8.18
CA VAL A 32 19.34 -14.85 8.92
C VAL A 32 18.80 -16.13 9.54
N SER A 33 18.32 -16.05 10.77
CA SER A 33 17.78 -17.23 11.47
C SER A 33 16.47 -17.72 10.85
N ARG A 34 16.29 -19.04 10.83
CA ARG A 34 15.06 -19.71 10.41
C ARG A 34 13.83 -19.27 11.21
N GLN A 35 14.01 -18.97 12.50
CA GLN A 35 12.96 -18.42 13.35
C GLN A 35 12.46 -17.06 12.85
N SER A 36 13.37 -16.16 12.45
CA SER A 36 13.01 -14.85 11.92
C SER A 36 12.27 -14.95 10.59
N TYR A 37 12.69 -15.88 9.73
CA TYR A 37 12.03 -16.19 8.47
C TYR A 37 10.59 -16.70 8.69
N ASN A 38 10.41 -17.70 9.56
CA ASN A 38 9.09 -18.25 9.87
C ASN A 38 8.18 -17.19 10.54
N LYS A 39 8.74 -16.38 11.45
CA LYS A 39 8.01 -15.27 12.09
C LYS A 39 7.49 -14.27 11.07
N PHE A 40 8.22 -14.01 9.99
CA PHE A 40 7.76 -13.12 8.93
C PHE A 40 6.55 -13.70 8.18
N PHE A 41 6.61 -14.97 7.77
CA PHE A 41 5.52 -15.58 7.01
C PHE A 41 4.28 -15.88 7.85
N ASN A 42 4.45 -16.17 9.15
CA ASN A 42 3.34 -16.45 10.06
C ASN A 42 2.83 -15.21 10.79
N ARG A 43 3.31 -14.01 10.43
CA ARG A 43 2.91 -12.77 11.09
C ARG A 43 1.46 -12.45 10.77
N LYS A 44 0.62 -12.37 11.80
CA LYS A 44 -0.73 -11.81 11.66
C LYS A 44 -0.67 -10.29 11.59
N GLN A 45 -1.50 -9.73 10.72
CA GLN A 45 -1.67 -8.30 10.60
C GLN A 45 -2.20 -7.71 11.91
N THR A 46 -1.65 -6.56 12.32
CA THR A 46 -2.14 -5.85 13.50
C THR A 46 -3.38 -5.02 13.17
N SER A 47 -4.21 -4.73 14.17
CA SER A 47 -5.40 -3.88 13.99
C SER A 47 -5.06 -2.51 13.39
N ARG A 48 -3.92 -1.92 13.79
CA ARG A 48 -3.43 -0.66 13.23
C ARG A 48 -3.04 -0.78 11.75
N GLU A 49 -2.42 -1.88 11.35
CA GLU A 49 -2.06 -2.11 9.95
C GLU A 49 -3.30 -2.35 9.09
N ALA A 50 -4.32 -3.05 9.61
CA ALA A 50 -5.61 -3.21 8.93
C ALA A 50 -6.32 -1.87 8.73
N GLN A 51 -6.29 -1.01 9.75
CA GLN A 51 -6.81 0.35 9.61
C GLN A 51 -6.00 1.16 8.59
N ASP A 52 -4.67 1.08 8.60
CA ASP A 52 -3.83 1.78 7.64
C ASP A 52 -4.07 1.29 6.20
N GLU A 53 -4.34 0.00 5.98
CA GLU A 53 -4.73 -0.54 4.67
C GLU A 53 -6.09 -0.01 4.21
N LEU A 54 -7.12 -0.05 5.05
CA LEU A 54 -8.43 0.55 4.74
C LEU A 54 -8.29 2.04 4.39
N LEU A 55 -7.48 2.79 5.15
CA LEU A 55 -7.24 4.20 4.87
C LEU A 55 -6.50 4.37 3.54
N LYS A 56 -5.51 3.53 3.22
CA LYS A 56 -4.81 3.57 1.93
C LYS A 56 -5.76 3.36 0.77
N GLU A 57 -6.62 2.35 0.84
CA GLU A 57 -7.63 2.07 -0.19
C GLU A 57 -8.54 3.29 -0.40
N ARG A 58 -9.04 3.88 0.69
CA ARG A 58 -9.92 5.06 0.61
C ARG A 58 -9.19 6.31 0.12
N ILE A 59 -7.93 6.50 0.50
CA ILE A 59 -7.08 7.58 -0.01
C ILE A 59 -6.93 7.46 -1.53
N THR A 60 -6.57 6.28 -2.03
CA THR A 60 -6.43 6.01 -3.47
C THR A 60 -7.74 6.24 -4.21
N TYR A 61 -8.86 5.72 -3.67
CA TYR A 61 -10.19 5.92 -4.25
C TYR A 61 -10.53 7.41 -4.44
N TRP A 62 -10.40 8.22 -3.39
CA TRP A 62 -10.72 9.65 -3.50
C TRP A 62 -9.74 10.39 -4.41
N TYR A 63 -8.47 10.01 -4.39
CA TYR A 63 -7.44 10.63 -5.22
C TYR A 63 -7.71 10.39 -6.71
N GLU A 64 -8.04 9.17 -7.12
CA GLU A 64 -8.39 8.84 -8.50
C GLU A 64 -9.72 9.49 -8.92
N LEU A 65 -10.74 9.47 -8.04
CA LEU A 65 -12.05 10.08 -8.32
C LEU A 65 -11.95 11.58 -8.61
N ASN A 66 -11.02 12.28 -7.95
CA ASN A 66 -10.83 13.73 -8.12
C ASN A 66 -9.64 14.05 -9.05
N THR A 67 -9.43 13.22 -10.08
CA THR A 67 -8.43 13.43 -11.13
C THR A 67 -7.04 13.76 -10.61
N LYS A 68 -6.65 13.21 -9.45
CA LYS A 68 -5.32 13.41 -8.84
C LYS A 68 -5.03 14.83 -8.35
N SER A 69 -6.04 15.70 -8.32
CA SER A 69 -5.90 17.12 -7.96
C SER A 69 -6.02 17.40 -6.47
N ILE A 70 -6.49 16.43 -5.66
CA ILE A 70 -6.77 16.66 -4.25
C ILE A 70 -5.57 16.42 -3.35
N GLY A 71 -5.44 17.28 -2.33
CA GLY A 71 -4.43 17.17 -1.29
C GLY A 71 -4.91 16.48 -0.02
N ALA A 72 -3.98 16.34 0.94
CA ALA A 72 -4.22 15.66 2.22
C ALA A 72 -5.38 16.26 3.04
N GLY A 73 -5.65 17.57 2.93
CA GLY A 73 -6.74 18.24 3.65
C GLY A 73 -8.11 17.76 3.18
N THR A 74 -8.37 17.81 1.87
CA THR A 74 -9.61 17.33 1.25
C THR A 74 -9.81 15.83 1.51
N ILE A 75 -8.74 15.04 1.35
CA ILE A 75 -8.76 13.60 1.64
C ILE A 75 -9.15 13.33 3.10
N LEU A 76 -8.59 14.08 4.06
CA LEU A 76 -8.96 13.94 5.47
C LEU A 76 -10.46 14.22 5.70
N THR A 77 -11.00 15.27 5.09
CA THR A 77 -12.43 15.59 5.19
C THR A 77 -13.29 14.46 4.65
N ASN A 78 -12.92 13.89 3.51
CA ASN A 78 -13.64 12.74 2.91
C ASN A 78 -13.54 11.47 3.77
N LEU A 79 -12.38 11.21 4.36
CA LEU A 79 -12.20 10.07 5.27
C LEU A 79 -13.06 10.20 6.54
N LYS A 80 -13.16 11.41 7.11
CA LYS A 80 -14.02 11.65 8.29
C LYS A 80 -15.52 11.51 8.00
N ARG A 81 -15.93 11.72 6.75
CA ARG A 81 -17.32 11.54 6.30
C ARG A 81 -17.65 10.10 5.93
N ASN A 82 -16.63 9.23 5.84
CA ASN A 82 -16.83 7.84 5.42
C ASN A 82 -17.33 6.99 6.61
N PRO A 83 -18.52 6.34 6.53
CA PRO A 83 -19.09 5.56 7.62
C PRO A 83 -18.25 4.33 8.00
N GLN A 84 -17.41 3.83 7.08
CA GLN A 84 -16.53 2.70 7.37
C GLN A 84 -15.30 3.09 8.20
N VAL A 85 -14.97 4.38 8.26
CA VAL A 85 -13.83 4.89 9.04
C VAL A 85 -14.34 5.25 10.44
N THR A 86 -14.33 4.27 11.34
CA THR A 86 -14.80 4.44 12.72
C THR A 86 -13.76 5.08 13.65
N CYS A 87 -12.50 5.14 13.23
CA CYS A 87 -11.40 5.67 14.04
C CYS A 87 -11.13 7.16 13.75
N LYS A 88 -10.58 7.86 14.75
CA LYS A 88 -10.17 9.26 14.60
C LYS A 88 -8.94 9.35 13.69
N VAL A 89 -9.13 9.89 12.49
CA VAL A 89 -8.05 10.13 11.52
C VAL A 89 -7.46 11.54 11.69
N THR A 90 -6.14 11.63 11.65
CA THR A 90 -5.38 12.89 11.71
C THR A 90 -4.72 13.22 10.38
N ILE A 91 -4.47 14.51 10.14
CA ILE A 91 -3.79 14.96 8.91
C ILE A 91 -2.37 14.39 8.78
N LYS A 92 -1.67 14.15 9.90
CA LYS A 92 -0.33 13.55 9.91
C LYS A 92 -0.36 12.11 9.40
N GLN A 93 -1.37 11.34 9.78
CA GLN A 93 -1.58 9.99 9.28
C GLN A 93 -1.85 10.00 7.77
N VAL A 94 -2.76 10.88 7.30
CA VAL A 94 -3.04 11.00 5.86
C VAL A 94 -1.78 11.35 5.07
N LYS A 95 -1.01 12.35 5.50
CA LYS A 95 0.27 12.71 4.84
C LYS A 95 1.31 11.59 4.86
N ARG A 96 1.35 10.77 5.92
CA ARG A 96 2.22 9.58 5.99
C ARG A 96 1.78 8.55 4.95
N LEU A 97 0.50 8.18 4.95
CA LEU A 97 -0.05 7.17 4.04
C LEU A 97 0.04 7.60 2.58
N MET A 98 -0.20 8.86 2.26
CA MET A 98 0.01 9.40 0.90
C MET A 98 1.47 9.24 0.43
N ARG A 99 2.45 9.48 1.32
CA ARG A 99 3.87 9.26 0.98
C ARG A 99 4.19 7.79 0.73
N GLU A 100 3.63 6.89 1.53
CA GLU A 100 3.78 5.44 1.33
C GLU A 100 3.16 4.96 0.01
N LEU A 101 2.07 5.60 -0.42
CA LEU A 101 1.40 5.34 -1.71
C LEU A 101 2.02 6.09 -2.89
N TYR A 102 3.08 6.89 -2.67
CA TYR A 102 3.67 7.77 -3.68
C TYR A 102 2.67 8.77 -4.31
N ILE A 103 1.63 9.15 -3.57
CA ILE A 103 0.59 10.09 -3.99
C ILE A 103 1.03 11.52 -3.68
N ARG A 104 0.87 12.43 -4.65
CA ARG A 104 1.10 13.87 -4.50
C ARG A 104 -0.03 14.64 -5.16
N CYS A 105 -0.43 15.76 -4.57
CA CYS A 105 -1.40 16.67 -5.18
C CYS A 105 -0.87 17.17 -6.52
N GLN A 106 -1.55 16.85 -7.63
CA GLN A 106 -1.19 17.31 -8.97
C GLN A 106 -1.97 18.57 -9.30
N VAL A 107 -1.39 19.74 -9.04
CA VAL A 107 -2.02 21.04 -9.31
C VAL A 107 -2.03 21.36 -10.82
N ARG A 108 -1.00 20.92 -11.57
CA ARG A 108 -0.90 21.08 -13.02
C ARG A 108 -1.12 19.73 -13.69
N ILE A 109 -2.37 19.36 -13.93
CA ILE A 109 -2.70 18.20 -14.75
C ILE A 109 -2.54 18.64 -16.22
N LYS A 110 -1.64 17.99 -16.97
CA LYS A 110 -1.60 18.13 -18.42
C LYS A 110 -2.98 17.69 -18.93
N LYS A 111 -3.66 18.54 -19.71
CA LYS A 111 -4.99 18.24 -20.28
C LYS A 111 -4.95 16.83 -20.90
N CYS A 112 -5.80 15.91 -20.41
CA CYS A 112 -5.91 14.56 -20.97
C CYS A 112 -6.38 14.65 -22.42
N ASP A 113 -5.91 13.72 -23.23
CA ASP A 113 -6.36 13.55 -24.61
C ASP A 113 -7.85 13.17 -24.62
N HIS A 114 -8.60 13.69 -25.60
CA HIS A 114 -10.07 13.70 -25.59
C HIS A 114 -10.66 12.27 -25.57
N GLU A 115 -9.96 11.31 -26.19
CA GLU A 115 -10.35 9.90 -26.29
C GLU A 115 -10.37 9.19 -24.92
N LYS A 116 -9.38 9.47 -24.05
CA LYS A 116 -9.33 8.88 -22.70
C LYS A 116 -10.45 9.38 -21.81
N GLN A 117 -10.94 10.59 -22.05
CA GLN A 117 -12.04 11.17 -21.29
C GLN A 117 -13.38 10.49 -21.61
N SER A 118 -13.59 10.10 -22.88
CA SER A 118 -14.77 9.32 -23.28
C SER A 118 -14.79 7.90 -22.72
N GLU A 119 -13.64 7.21 -22.64
CA GLU A 119 -13.54 5.85 -22.09
C GLU A 119 -13.95 5.80 -20.60
N ILE A 120 -13.48 6.76 -19.80
CA ILE A 120 -13.82 6.86 -18.38
C ILE A 120 -15.33 7.12 -18.19
N TYR A 121 -15.94 7.94 -19.06
CA TYR A 121 -17.37 8.23 -19.01
C TYR A 121 -18.25 7.02 -19.33
N LEU A 122 -17.79 6.14 -20.22
CA LEU A 122 -18.53 4.94 -20.61
C LEU A 122 -18.44 3.82 -19.57
N GLN A 123 -17.39 3.78 -18.76
CA GLN A 123 -17.21 2.75 -17.70
C GLN A 123 -18.01 3.02 -16.41
N VAL A 124 -18.52 4.24 -16.23
CA VAL A 124 -19.26 4.66 -15.01
C VAL A 124 -20.78 4.59 -15.22
N LYS A 125 -21.24 4.23 -16.43
CA LYS A 125 -22.65 4.09 -16.79
C LYS A 125 -23.06 2.61 -16.79
#